data_AF-A0A7Y0C4X5-F1
#
_entry.id   AF-A0A7Y0C4X5-F1
#
_cell.length_a   1.000
_cell.length_b   1.000
_cell.length_c   1.000
_cell.angle_alpha   90.00
_cell.angle_beta   90.00
_cell.angle_gamma   90.00
#
_symmetry.space_group_name_H-M   'P 1'
#
loop_
_entity.id
_entity.type
_entity.pdbx_description
1 polymer ?
#
loop_
_entity_poly.entity_id
_entity_poly.type
_entity_poly.pdbx_seq_one_letter_code
_entity_poly.pdbx_strand_id
1 'polypeptide(L)'
;MLTFLGVVCEASTPPQAAPSTEAYGVQFSCLPSQLDHVSQDMSRYLQQLGMPADLIQETFDRAQGTVTYSLLGSKEGTSTLSLGLRPELSIQDEVVLLPAKNHKMRRVTTVSKKEVLLALLHPGRLTKFKGKACEVKALIDHVGVRQNTVLWTELLEWGWPEGGPAEWNVRYWRSGTPTPDVPLHEALNDMFFQQGKYKMGCYAASKVVFAQGTLDYYRRVKRDPATARTVERRLLSDKEPLVDLEPRRMWNFETDFDPLELQRPGKVLRLIDSVAAKNFVPGDWAYFLNTDLRTNQKTGYEGSNAVYLGRNRFDDYYNDNRHYYTYQEKLNEVYQWRNDVFSRRRDFAKMQPLTAQDYERLSATPEDGGLVMGFRVAPYLFGYEDLPDLTAQPTD
;
A
#
# COMPACT_ATOMS: atom_id res chain seq x y z
N MET A 1 53.71 -7.65 -40.34
CA MET A 1 53.85 -7.97 -38.90
C MET A 1 53.71 -6.66 -38.15
N LEU A 2 52.50 -6.29 -37.76
CA LEU A 2 52.17 -5.03 -37.09
C LEU A 2 51.17 -5.36 -35.98
N THR A 3 51.64 -5.15 -34.75
CA THR A 3 50.97 -5.47 -33.50
C THR A 3 49.94 -4.40 -33.19
N PHE A 4 48.65 -4.77 -33.11
CA PHE A 4 47.60 -3.89 -32.57
C PHE A 4 47.38 -4.22 -31.09
N LEU A 5 47.73 -3.28 -30.22
CA LEU A 5 47.33 -3.25 -28.82
C LEU A 5 45.88 -2.77 -28.74
N GLY A 6 44.97 -3.68 -28.41
CA GLY A 6 43.57 -3.36 -28.11
C GLY A 6 43.44 -2.82 -26.69
N VAL A 7 43.12 -1.53 -26.56
CA VAL A 7 42.69 -0.91 -25.30
C VAL A 7 41.26 -1.36 -25.02
N VAL A 8 41.07 -2.09 -23.93
CA VAL A 8 39.75 -2.41 -23.38
C VAL A 8 39.23 -1.16 -22.67
N CYS A 9 38.19 -0.53 -23.22
CA CYS A 9 37.41 0.46 -22.49
C CYS A 9 36.43 -0.28 -21.58
N GLU A 10 36.75 -0.38 -20.30
CA GLU A 10 35.77 -0.74 -19.27
C GLU A 10 34.76 0.41 -19.13
N ALA A 11 33.51 0.13 -19.51
CA ALA A 11 32.40 1.02 -19.21
C ALA A 11 32.18 1.01 -17.69
N SER A 12 32.70 2.03 -17.01
CA SER A 12 32.41 2.32 -15.62
C SER A 12 30.94 2.70 -15.52
N THR A 13 30.15 1.84 -14.89
CA THR A 13 28.80 2.18 -14.42
C THR A 13 28.91 3.44 -13.56
N PRO A 14 28.14 4.51 -13.83
CA PRO A 14 28.14 5.64 -12.94
C PRO A 14 27.64 5.14 -11.57
N PRO A 15 28.31 5.51 -10.47
CA PRO A 15 27.82 5.20 -9.14
C PRO A 15 26.41 5.76 -9.02
N GLN A 16 25.47 4.88 -8.70
CA GLN A 16 24.11 5.21 -8.29
C GLN A 16 24.22 6.37 -7.29
N ALA A 17 23.70 7.54 -7.66
CA ALA A 17 23.77 8.72 -6.81
C ALA A 17 23.27 8.33 -5.42
N ALA A 18 24.10 8.55 -4.39
CA ALA A 18 23.67 8.41 -3.01
C ALA A 18 22.35 9.19 -2.85
N PRO A 19 21.32 8.62 -2.20
CA PRO A 19 20.08 9.36 -1.99
C PRO A 19 20.45 10.68 -1.30
N SER A 20 19.93 11.77 -1.86
CA SER A 20 19.99 13.09 -1.25
C SER A 20 19.64 13.00 0.23
N THR A 21 20.19 13.93 1.00
CA THR A 21 19.88 14.22 2.41
C THR A 21 18.44 14.69 2.62
N GLU A 22 17.47 14.04 1.96
CA GLU A 22 16.06 14.25 2.22
C GLU A 22 15.71 13.65 3.58
N ALA A 23 15.06 14.47 4.40
CA ALA A 23 14.52 14.03 5.67
C ALA A 23 13.62 12.81 5.45
N TYR A 24 13.73 11.80 6.31
CA TYR A 24 12.95 10.56 6.24
C TYR A 24 12.47 10.16 7.64
N GLY A 25 11.53 9.22 7.68
CA GLY A 25 10.98 8.68 8.91
C GLY A 25 9.61 9.27 9.24
N VAL A 26 9.34 9.45 10.53
CA VAL A 26 8.09 10.02 11.04
C VAL A 26 8.38 11.37 11.67
N GLN A 27 7.77 12.44 11.13
CA GLN A 27 7.95 13.80 11.63
C GLN A 27 6.66 14.35 12.19
N PHE A 28 6.74 14.94 13.37
CA PHE A 28 5.69 15.75 13.99
C PHE A 28 6.06 17.22 13.86
N SER A 29 5.16 18.03 13.32
CA SER A 29 5.30 19.49 13.21
C SER A 29 4.24 20.18 14.07
N CYS A 30 4.63 20.52 15.31
CA CYS A 30 3.72 20.97 16.37
C CYS A 30 4.07 22.38 16.84
N LEU A 31 3.24 22.94 17.73
CA LEU A 31 3.69 24.06 18.55
C LEU A 31 4.84 23.59 19.47
N PRO A 32 5.85 24.42 19.76
CA PRO A 32 7.01 24.02 20.57
C PRO A 32 6.65 23.39 21.93
N SER A 33 5.57 23.86 22.57
CA SER A 33 5.07 23.34 23.85
C SER A 33 4.49 21.92 23.78
N GLN A 34 4.18 21.42 22.58
CA GLN A 34 3.63 20.08 22.37
C GLN A 34 4.71 19.04 22.08
N LEU A 35 5.90 19.47 21.66
CA LEU A 35 6.97 18.57 21.22
C LEU A 35 7.44 17.63 22.34
N ASP A 36 7.53 18.13 23.58
CA ASP A 36 7.96 17.31 24.71
C ASP A 36 6.91 16.24 25.05
N HIS A 37 5.61 16.52 24.87
CA HIS A 37 4.55 15.51 25.02
C HIS A 37 4.62 14.45 23.90
N VAL A 38 4.87 14.87 22.66
CA VAL A 38 5.06 13.93 21.54
C VAL A 38 6.23 12.98 21.83
N SER A 39 7.34 13.50 22.36
CA SER A 39 8.50 12.68 22.72
C SER A 39 8.18 11.64 23.80
N GLN A 40 7.50 12.05 24.87
CA GLN A 40 7.07 11.13 25.93
C GLN A 40 6.11 10.06 25.39
N ASP A 41 5.14 10.44 24.57
CA ASP A 41 4.16 9.53 24.01
C ASP A 41 4.79 8.56 23.01
N MET A 42 5.75 9.03 22.22
CA MET A 42 6.46 8.23 21.23
C MET A 42 7.35 7.21 21.92
N SER A 43 8.07 7.61 22.98
CA SER A 43 8.86 6.70 23.81
C SER A 43 7.98 5.57 24.39
N ARG A 44 6.80 5.89 24.92
CA ARG A 44 5.84 4.89 25.41
C ARG A 44 5.36 3.96 24.29
N TYR A 45 5.07 4.50 23.11
CA TYR A 45 4.61 3.69 21.98
C TYR A 45 5.71 2.75 21.45
N LEU A 46 6.94 3.24 21.33
CA LEU A 46 8.11 2.44 20.97
C LEU A 46 8.33 1.30 21.98
N GLN A 47 8.26 1.61 23.28
CA GLN A 47 8.37 0.61 24.35
C GLN A 47 7.25 -0.44 24.26
N GLN A 48 6.00 -0.03 24.02
CA GLN A 48 4.86 -0.94 23.87
C GLN A 48 5.06 -1.93 22.71
N LEU A 49 5.70 -1.51 21.63
CA LEU A 49 6.02 -2.35 20.48
C LEU A 49 7.30 -3.19 20.69
N GLY A 50 8.00 -3.05 21.84
CA GLY A 50 9.28 -3.69 22.05
C GLY A 50 10.33 -3.23 21.05
N MET A 51 10.36 -1.93 20.75
CA MET A 51 11.41 -1.30 19.93
C MET A 51 12.68 -1.09 20.76
N PRO A 52 13.84 -1.59 20.31
CA PRO A 52 15.11 -1.21 20.92
C PRO A 52 15.37 0.29 20.72
N ALA A 53 15.57 1.02 21.82
CA ALA A 53 15.70 2.48 21.78
C ALA A 53 16.97 2.95 21.05
N ASP A 54 18.01 2.12 21.04
CA ASP A 54 19.28 2.33 20.33
C ASP A 54 19.15 2.28 18.81
N LEU A 55 18.03 1.78 18.29
CA LEU A 55 17.76 1.71 16.86
C LEU A 55 16.96 2.91 16.34
N ILE A 56 16.41 3.76 17.20
CA ILE A 56 15.62 4.92 16.79
C ILE A 56 16.37 6.21 17.09
N GLN A 57 16.59 7.01 16.07
CA GLN A 57 17.10 8.37 16.22
C GLN A 57 15.95 9.34 16.36
N GLU A 58 15.97 10.14 17.43
CA GLU A 58 15.11 11.30 17.62
C GLU A 58 15.90 12.57 17.31
N THR A 59 15.36 13.43 16.45
CA THR A 59 15.98 14.70 16.06
C THR A 59 14.99 15.85 16.24
N PHE A 60 15.33 16.81 17.11
CA PHE A 60 14.55 18.02 17.31
C PHE A 60 15.07 19.16 16.42
N ASP A 61 14.15 19.82 15.75
CA ASP A 61 14.35 21.18 15.24
C ASP A 61 13.38 22.10 15.98
N ARG A 62 13.87 22.66 17.10
CA ARG A 62 13.07 23.55 17.93
C ARG A 62 12.77 24.88 17.24
N ALA A 63 13.58 25.31 16.28
CA ALA A 63 13.34 26.54 15.52
C ALA A 63 12.15 26.36 14.58
N GLN A 64 12.01 25.18 13.98
CA GLN A 64 10.88 24.85 13.09
C GLN A 64 9.69 24.20 13.82
N GLY A 65 9.80 23.97 15.13
CA GLY A 65 8.76 23.29 15.89
C GLY A 65 8.54 21.84 15.45
N THR A 66 9.62 21.12 15.12
CA THR A 66 9.51 19.72 14.66
C THR A 66 10.33 18.75 15.49
N VAL A 67 9.85 17.50 15.54
CA VAL A 67 10.60 16.34 16.03
C VAL A 67 10.46 15.22 15.01
N THR A 68 11.57 14.59 14.63
CA THR A 68 11.63 13.52 13.63
C THR A 68 12.21 12.25 14.25
N TYR A 69 11.55 11.12 14.01
CA TYR A 69 11.98 9.79 14.41
C TYR A 69 12.38 9.00 13.17
N SER A 70 13.57 8.40 13.21
CA SER A 70 14.17 7.69 12.07
C SER A 70 14.84 6.40 12.53
N LEU A 71 14.82 5.36 11.69
CA LEU A 71 15.51 4.11 11.97
C LEU A 71 17.01 4.27 11.70
N LEU A 72 17.84 3.87 12.67
CA LEU A 72 19.30 3.83 12.58
C LEU A 72 19.81 2.53 11.94
N GLY A 73 21.04 2.58 11.44
CA GLY A 73 21.76 1.39 10.98
C GLY A 73 21.24 0.76 9.69
N SER A 74 20.29 1.39 8.99
CA SER A 74 19.93 1.07 7.61
C SER A 74 21.08 1.50 6.67
N LYS A 75 22.17 0.72 6.68
CA LYS A 75 23.41 1.05 5.96
C LYS A 75 23.31 0.86 4.43
N GLU A 76 22.22 0.31 3.91
CA GLU A 76 22.07 0.06 2.47
C GLU A 76 20.65 0.37 1.97
N GLY A 77 20.53 1.49 1.26
CA GLY A 77 19.39 1.83 0.41
C GLY A 77 18.09 2.20 1.13
N THR A 78 17.03 2.31 0.33
CA THR A 78 15.67 2.70 0.75
C THR A 78 14.71 1.51 0.81
N SER A 79 15.20 0.29 0.63
CA SER A 79 14.36 -0.92 0.55
C SER A 79 13.80 -1.30 1.93
N THR A 80 12.49 -1.51 2.02
CA THR A 80 11.83 -2.02 3.23
C THR A 80 11.46 -3.50 3.14
N LEU A 81 11.72 -4.15 2.00
CA LEU A 81 11.33 -5.54 1.74
C LEU A 81 12.03 -6.54 2.66
N SER A 82 13.25 -6.23 3.11
CA SER A 82 14.09 -7.11 3.93
C SER A 82 14.05 -6.80 5.43
N LEU A 83 13.16 -5.93 5.91
CA LEU A 83 13.10 -5.56 7.34
C LEU A 83 12.95 -6.80 8.24
N GLY A 84 12.09 -7.75 7.87
CA GLY A 84 11.88 -8.99 8.62
C GLY A 84 13.11 -9.90 8.71
N LEU A 85 14.12 -9.70 7.86
CA LEU A 85 15.37 -10.48 7.86
C LEU A 85 16.42 -9.93 8.82
N ARG A 86 16.21 -8.75 9.41
CA ARG A 86 17.14 -8.08 10.31
C ARG A 86 16.89 -8.53 11.76
N PRO A 87 17.70 -9.43 12.33
CA PRO A 87 17.43 -10.02 13.64
C PRO A 87 17.40 -8.97 14.76
N GLU A 88 18.19 -7.90 14.65
CA GLU A 88 18.21 -6.80 15.61
C GLU A 88 16.86 -6.05 15.68
N LEU A 89 16.07 -6.08 14.61
CA LEU A 89 14.73 -5.49 14.62
C LEU A 89 13.74 -6.37 15.37
N SER A 90 14.00 -7.67 15.54
CA SER A 90 13.15 -8.63 16.27
C SER A 90 11.67 -8.51 15.87
N ILE A 91 11.41 -8.47 14.55
CA ILE A 91 10.06 -8.43 13.99
C ILE A 91 9.45 -9.83 14.10
N GLN A 92 8.20 -9.87 14.55
CA GLN A 92 7.40 -11.10 14.61
C GLN A 92 6.05 -10.83 13.98
N ASP A 93 5.41 -11.87 13.45
CA ASP A 93 4.03 -11.80 12.96
C ASP A 93 3.07 -11.71 14.15
N GLU A 94 1.94 -11.03 13.95
CA GLU A 94 0.84 -10.98 14.91
C GLU A 94 -0.26 -11.95 14.51
N VAL A 95 -0.88 -12.61 15.49
CA VAL A 95 -2.07 -13.44 15.25
C VAL A 95 -3.30 -12.69 15.72
N VAL A 96 -4.20 -12.36 14.80
CA VAL A 96 -5.41 -11.60 15.08
C VAL A 96 -6.65 -12.44 14.77
N LEU A 97 -7.71 -12.25 15.56
CA LEU A 97 -9.01 -12.84 15.32
C LEU A 97 -9.86 -11.91 14.44
N LEU A 98 -10.24 -12.38 13.26
CA LEU A 98 -11.19 -11.71 12.37
C LEU A 98 -12.57 -12.34 12.47
N PRO A 99 -13.65 -11.54 12.37
CA PRO A 99 -14.98 -12.06 12.12
C PRO A 99 -15.02 -12.92 10.85
N ALA A 100 -15.90 -13.92 10.87
CA ALA A 100 -16.17 -14.80 9.75
C ALA A 100 -17.67 -15.13 9.71
N LYS A 101 -18.08 -15.86 8.67
CA LYS A 101 -19.47 -16.30 8.47
C LYS A 101 -20.04 -17.01 9.71
N ASN A 102 -21.34 -16.83 9.95
CA ASN A 102 -22.10 -17.43 11.06
C ASN A 102 -21.56 -17.04 12.45
N HIS A 103 -21.16 -15.78 12.63
CA HIS A 103 -20.61 -15.23 13.89
C HIS A 103 -19.37 -15.97 14.41
N LYS A 104 -18.68 -16.71 13.54
CA LYS A 104 -17.42 -17.37 13.88
C LYS A 104 -16.27 -16.35 13.86
N MET A 105 -15.18 -16.72 14.51
CA MET A 105 -13.91 -15.99 14.42
C MET A 105 -12.88 -16.87 13.70
N ARG A 106 -12.09 -16.28 12.81
CA ARG A 106 -10.94 -16.92 12.17
C ARG A 106 -9.65 -16.34 12.72
N ARG A 107 -8.67 -17.20 12.99
CA ARG A 107 -7.30 -16.78 13.32
C ARG A 107 -6.57 -16.48 12.02
N VAL A 108 -5.93 -15.32 11.95
CA VAL A 108 -5.12 -14.89 10.80
C VAL A 108 -3.77 -14.43 11.33
N THR A 109 -2.70 -14.95 10.75
CA THR A 109 -1.34 -14.47 10.98
C THR A 109 -1.08 -13.32 10.01
N THR A 110 -0.72 -12.15 10.54
CA THR A 110 -0.56 -10.90 9.79
C THR A 110 0.72 -10.19 10.18
N VAL A 111 1.13 -9.21 9.39
CA VAL A 111 2.18 -8.25 9.75
C VAL A 111 1.96 -7.62 11.13
N SER A 112 3.03 -7.38 11.89
CA SER A 112 2.94 -6.66 13.17
C SER A 112 2.88 -5.16 13.00
N LYS A 113 2.28 -4.46 13.98
CA LYS A 113 2.33 -2.99 14.07
C LYS A 113 3.77 -2.47 14.15
N LYS A 114 4.62 -3.28 14.78
CA LYS A 114 6.07 -3.09 14.85
C LYS A 114 6.70 -2.98 13.46
N GLU A 115 6.43 -3.91 12.56
CA GLU A 115 6.95 -3.84 11.18
C GLU A 115 6.38 -2.64 10.41
N VAL A 116 5.08 -2.33 10.57
CA VAL A 116 4.47 -1.15 9.93
C VAL A 116 5.19 0.13 10.38
N LEU A 117 5.46 0.29 11.68
CA LEU A 117 6.15 1.45 12.21
C LEU A 117 7.62 1.49 11.73
N LEU A 118 8.34 0.37 11.76
CA LEU A 118 9.71 0.30 11.26
C LEU A 118 9.81 0.70 9.78
N ALA A 119 8.86 0.29 8.95
CA ALA A 119 8.77 0.72 7.56
C ALA A 119 8.47 2.22 7.40
N LEU A 120 7.77 2.85 8.36
CA LEU A 120 7.56 4.30 8.42
C LEU A 120 8.80 5.06 8.86
N LEU A 121 9.64 4.46 9.70
CA LEU A 121 10.89 5.05 10.20
C LEU A 121 12.09 4.84 9.25
N HIS A 122 11.98 3.91 8.30
CA HIS A 122 13.06 3.54 7.37
C HIS A 122 13.38 4.66 6.35
N PRO A 123 14.65 4.81 5.92
CA PRO A 123 15.01 5.71 4.82
C PRO A 123 14.20 5.50 3.55
N GLY A 124 13.91 6.61 2.86
CA GLY A 124 13.27 6.64 1.55
C GLY A 124 11.95 7.42 1.48
N ARG A 125 11.38 7.81 2.61
CA ARG A 125 10.20 8.69 2.67
C ARG A 125 9.98 9.31 4.04
N LEU A 126 9.30 10.44 4.06
CA LEU A 126 8.92 11.18 5.27
C LEU A 126 7.40 11.17 5.44
N THR A 127 6.93 10.66 6.57
CA THR A 127 5.52 10.74 6.96
C THR A 127 5.33 11.88 7.94
N LYS A 128 4.60 12.92 7.54
CA LYS A 128 4.39 14.11 8.35
C LYS A 128 3.04 14.09 9.08
N PHE A 129 3.09 14.48 10.35
CA PHE A 129 1.97 14.64 11.26
C PHE A 129 1.93 16.10 11.72
N LYS A 130 0.91 16.86 11.29
CA LYS A 130 0.82 18.32 11.51
C LYS A 130 -0.58 18.75 11.95
N GLY A 131 -0.69 19.94 12.53
CA GLY A 131 -1.97 20.47 12.98
C GLY A 131 -2.62 19.54 14.02
N LYS A 132 -3.87 19.14 13.81
CA LYS A 132 -4.57 18.18 14.68
C LYS A 132 -3.91 16.79 14.70
N ALA A 133 -3.13 16.44 13.69
CA ALA A 133 -2.40 15.17 13.65
C ALA A 133 -1.08 15.20 14.42
N CYS A 134 -0.71 16.33 15.02
CA CYS A 134 0.54 16.44 15.78
C CYS A 134 0.45 15.79 17.17
N GLU A 135 0.10 14.50 17.19
CA GLU A 135 0.00 13.66 18.36
C GLU A 135 0.30 12.20 17.99
N VAL A 136 0.96 11.46 18.88
CA VAL A 136 1.36 10.07 18.62
C VAL A 136 0.15 9.16 18.42
N LYS A 137 -1.01 9.51 18.97
CA LYS A 137 -2.27 8.80 18.73
C LYS A 137 -2.66 8.76 17.25
N ALA A 138 -2.40 9.81 16.48
CA ALA A 138 -2.63 9.84 15.05
C ALA A 138 -1.74 8.81 14.32
N LEU A 139 -0.48 8.66 14.75
CA LEU A 139 0.44 7.63 14.24
C LEU A 139 -0.02 6.22 14.62
N ILE A 140 -0.44 6.00 15.86
CA ILE A 140 -0.97 4.71 16.34
C ILE A 140 -2.16 4.28 15.49
N ASP A 141 -3.10 5.20 15.21
CA ASP A 141 -4.26 4.92 14.37
C ASP A 141 -3.85 4.68 12.92
N HIS A 142 -2.90 5.44 12.37
CA HIS A 142 -2.40 5.22 11.01
C HIS A 142 -1.76 3.83 10.85
N VAL A 143 -0.92 3.43 11.81
CA VAL A 143 -0.34 2.08 11.87
C VAL A 143 -1.44 1.03 12.01
N GLY A 144 -2.44 1.29 12.85
CA GLY A 144 -3.57 0.39 13.08
C GLY A 144 -4.43 0.16 11.84
N VAL A 145 -4.79 1.21 11.11
CA VAL A 145 -5.56 1.11 9.85
C VAL A 145 -4.78 0.34 8.80
N ARG A 146 -3.48 0.61 8.66
CA ARG A 146 -2.58 -0.10 7.74
C ARG A 146 -2.52 -1.60 8.04
N GLN A 147 -2.26 -1.96 9.30
CA GLN A 147 -2.26 -3.37 9.71
C GLN A 147 -3.64 -4.01 9.49
N ASN A 148 -4.73 -3.32 9.82
CA ASN A 148 -6.08 -3.87 9.64
C ASN A 148 -6.41 -4.10 8.15
N THR A 149 -5.92 -3.23 7.26
CA THR A 149 -6.02 -3.42 5.81
C THR A 149 -5.29 -4.68 5.37
N VAL A 150 -4.03 -4.87 5.80
CA VAL A 150 -3.25 -6.09 5.52
C VAL A 150 -3.96 -7.33 6.05
N LEU A 151 -4.46 -7.27 7.29
CA LEU A 151 -5.16 -8.37 7.96
C LEU A 151 -6.38 -8.88 7.16
N TRP A 152 -7.15 -8.00 6.54
CA TRP A 152 -8.27 -8.39 5.67
C TRP A 152 -7.82 -8.97 4.32
N THR A 153 -6.55 -8.78 3.95
CA THR A 153 -5.96 -9.14 2.66
C THR A 153 -5.19 -10.47 2.67
N GLU A 154 -4.76 -10.96 3.84
CA GLU A 154 -3.89 -12.14 3.98
C GLU A 154 -4.40 -13.43 3.31
N LEU A 155 -5.72 -13.62 3.23
CA LEU A 155 -6.35 -14.89 2.84
C LEU A 155 -7.53 -14.64 1.90
N LEU A 156 -7.22 -14.07 0.74
CA LEU A 156 -8.17 -13.80 -0.33
C LEU A 156 -8.23 -14.93 -1.36
N GLU A 157 -9.42 -15.16 -1.89
CA GLU A 157 -9.82 -16.21 -2.83
C GLU A 157 -11.04 -15.77 -3.67
N TRP A 158 -11.06 -14.51 -4.13
CA TRP A 158 -12.10 -14.06 -5.06
C TRP A 158 -11.89 -14.68 -6.45
N GLY A 159 -12.92 -14.66 -7.30
CA GLY A 159 -12.77 -15.08 -8.68
C GLY A 159 -12.19 -13.99 -9.58
N TRP A 160 -11.34 -14.38 -10.53
CA TRP A 160 -10.97 -13.53 -11.66
C TRP A 160 -12.08 -13.58 -12.72
N PRO A 161 -12.58 -12.44 -13.23
CA PRO A 161 -13.66 -12.42 -14.23
C PRO A 161 -13.20 -12.76 -15.66
N GLU A 162 -11.89 -13.01 -15.89
CA GLU A 162 -11.34 -13.41 -17.21
C GLU A 162 -11.70 -12.41 -18.33
N GLY A 163 -11.61 -11.11 -18.04
CA GLY A 163 -11.97 -10.02 -18.96
C GLY A 163 -13.47 -9.74 -19.06
N GLY A 164 -14.32 -10.54 -18.39
CA GLY A 164 -15.75 -10.29 -18.26
C GLY A 164 -16.10 -9.23 -17.21
N PRO A 165 -17.39 -8.89 -17.08
CA PRO A 165 -17.86 -7.99 -16.03
C PRO A 165 -17.69 -8.61 -14.64
N ALA A 166 -17.62 -7.76 -13.61
CA ALA A 166 -17.62 -8.21 -12.23
C ALA A 166 -18.94 -8.91 -11.85
N GLU A 167 -18.83 -10.01 -11.09
CA GLU A 167 -19.95 -10.74 -10.51
C GLU A 167 -20.09 -10.41 -9.03
N TRP A 168 -21.32 -10.16 -8.58
CA TRP A 168 -21.63 -9.69 -7.23
C TRP A 168 -22.69 -10.57 -6.57
N ASN A 169 -22.62 -10.73 -5.24
CA ASN A 169 -23.73 -11.33 -4.49
C ASN A 169 -24.93 -10.37 -4.47
N VAL A 170 -25.92 -10.64 -5.33
CA VAL A 170 -27.11 -9.79 -5.56
C VAL A 170 -27.97 -9.53 -4.33
N ARG A 171 -27.79 -10.30 -3.25
CA ARG A 171 -28.44 -10.06 -1.96
C ARG A 171 -27.92 -8.79 -1.28
N TYR A 172 -26.66 -8.45 -1.49
CA TYR A 172 -25.99 -7.33 -0.83
C TYR A 172 -25.63 -6.20 -1.80
N TRP A 173 -25.45 -6.52 -3.08
CA TRP A 173 -24.87 -5.62 -4.07
C TRP A 173 -25.67 -5.58 -5.37
N ARG A 174 -25.73 -4.39 -5.97
CA ARG A 174 -26.19 -4.14 -7.34
C ARG A 174 -25.05 -3.45 -8.07
N SER A 175 -24.32 -4.20 -8.90
CA SER A 175 -23.24 -3.68 -9.74
C SER A 175 -22.17 -2.87 -9.00
N GLY A 176 -21.76 -3.30 -7.81
CA GLY A 176 -20.75 -2.59 -7.00
C GLY A 176 -21.31 -1.58 -5.99
N THR A 177 -22.63 -1.39 -5.96
CA THR A 177 -23.32 -0.55 -4.97
C THR A 177 -24.18 -1.39 -4.02
N PRO A 178 -24.11 -1.18 -2.69
CA PRO A 178 -24.95 -1.90 -1.75
C PRO A 178 -26.43 -1.70 -2.05
N THR A 179 -27.24 -2.73 -1.84
CA THR A 179 -28.70 -2.60 -1.94
C THR A 179 -29.23 -1.67 -0.83
N PRO A 180 -30.31 -0.89 -1.05
CA PRO A 180 -30.74 0.17 -0.14
C PRO A 180 -30.92 -0.22 1.34
N ASP A 181 -31.35 -1.46 1.61
CA ASP A 181 -31.64 -1.93 2.97
C ASP A 181 -30.44 -2.62 3.66
N VAL A 182 -29.28 -2.64 3.01
CA VAL A 182 -28.08 -3.32 3.51
C VAL A 182 -27.06 -2.28 3.98
N PRO A 183 -26.70 -2.24 5.27
CA PRO A 183 -25.64 -1.39 5.76
C PRO A 183 -24.31 -1.68 5.05
N LEU A 184 -23.55 -0.64 4.69
CA LEU A 184 -22.31 -0.78 3.90
C LEU A 184 -21.35 -1.79 4.53
N HIS A 185 -21.15 -1.73 5.83
CA HIS A 185 -20.26 -2.65 6.52
C HIS A 185 -20.70 -4.12 6.46
N GLU A 186 -22.00 -4.40 6.37
CA GLU A 186 -22.50 -5.77 6.20
C GLU A 186 -22.27 -6.25 4.76
N ALA A 187 -22.49 -5.38 3.78
CA ALA A 187 -22.19 -5.64 2.38
C ALA A 187 -20.70 -5.95 2.18
N LEU A 188 -19.81 -5.12 2.74
CA LEU A 188 -18.36 -5.34 2.70
C LEU A 188 -17.96 -6.63 3.41
N ASN A 189 -18.47 -6.89 4.62
CA ASN A 189 -18.21 -8.14 5.34
C ASN A 189 -18.58 -9.38 4.50
N ASP A 190 -19.72 -9.35 3.79
CA ASP A 190 -20.14 -10.46 2.93
C ASP A 190 -19.10 -10.79 1.84
N MET A 191 -18.41 -9.77 1.30
CA MET A 191 -17.35 -9.97 0.30
C MET A 191 -16.21 -10.83 0.83
N PHE A 192 -15.86 -10.72 2.11
CA PHE A 192 -14.81 -11.53 2.75
C PHE A 192 -15.33 -12.86 3.31
N PHE A 193 -16.63 -12.94 3.63
CA PHE A 193 -17.23 -14.15 4.21
C PHE A 193 -17.73 -15.14 3.17
N GLN A 194 -18.05 -14.66 1.97
CA GLN A 194 -18.56 -15.46 0.85
C GLN A 194 -17.77 -15.15 -0.43
N GLN A 195 -16.43 -15.14 -0.33
CA GLN A 195 -15.52 -14.75 -1.43
C GLN A 195 -15.85 -15.40 -2.77
N GLY A 196 -16.17 -16.71 -2.78
CA GLY A 196 -16.54 -17.44 -4.00
C GLY A 196 -17.84 -17.01 -4.70
N LYS A 197 -18.60 -16.05 -4.14
CA LYS A 197 -19.75 -15.40 -4.81
C LYS A 197 -19.38 -14.15 -5.60
N TYR A 198 -18.11 -13.77 -5.58
CA TYR A 198 -17.64 -12.54 -6.19
C TYR A 198 -16.57 -12.84 -7.21
N LYS A 199 -16.68 -12.19 -8.37
CA LYS A 199 -15.59 -12.12 -9.35
C LYS A 199 -15.30 -10.67 -9.66
N MET A 200 -14.05 -10.24 -9.54
CA MET A 200 -13.71 -8.84 -9.75
C MET A 200 -12.26 -8.65 -10.18
N GLY A 201 -12.00 -7.58 -10.94
CA GLY A 201 -10.64 -7.18 -11.30
C GLY A 201 -9.84 -6.69 -10.10
N CYS A 202 -8.50 -6.67 -10.22
CA CYS A 202 -7.60 -6.32 -9.11
C CYS A 202 -7.85 -4.90 -8.60
N TYR A 203 -8.24 -3.98 -9.49
CA TYR A 203 -8.63 -2.61 -9.14
C TYR A 203 -9.82 -2.56 -8.17
N ALA A 204 -10.90 -3.26 -8.48
CA ALA A 204 -12.07 -3.35 -7.61
C ALA A 204 -11.73 -4.08 -6.29
N ALA A 205 -10.92 -5.14 -6.37
CA ALA A 205 -10.47 -5.90 -5.21
C ALA A 205 -9.68 -5.03 -4.21
N SER A 206 -8.71 -4.22 -4.69
CA SER A 206 -7.98 -3.26 -3.85
C SER A 206 -8.93 -2.29 -3.16
N LYS A 207 -9.90 -1.74 -3.89
CA LYS A 207 -10.89 -0.80 -3.34
C LYS A 207 -11.71 -1.41 -2.21
N VAL A 208 -12.16 -2.65 -2.38
CA VAL A 208 -12.87 -3.41 -1.33
C VAL A 208 -12.00 -3.60 -0.09
N VAL A 209 -10.74 -3.97 -0.28
CA VAL A 209 -9.75 -4.13 0.80
C VAL A 209 -9.57 -2.82 1.59
N PHE A 210 -9.40 -1.68 0.93
CA PHE A 210 -9.22 -0.41 1.62
C PHE A 210 -10.49 0.12 2.28
N ALA A 211 -11.65 -0.03 1.63
CA ALA A 211 -12.94 0.31 2.22
C ALA A 211 -13.18 -0.49 3.51
N GLN A 212 -13.02 -1.82 3.44
CA GLN A 212 -13.18 -2.70 4.60
C GLN A 212 -12.12 -2.42 5.66
N GLY A 213 -10.84 -2.41 5.31
CA GLY A 213 -9.73 -2.23 6.24
C GLY A 213 -9.86 -0.95 7.06
N THR A 214 -10.25 0.16 6.41
CA THR A 214 -10.44 1.44 7.07
C THR A 214 -11.71 1.47 7.92
N LEU A 215 -12.86 1.07 7.36
CA LEU A 215 -14.14 1.13 8.07
C LEU A 215 -14.17 0.17 9.27
N ASP A 216 -13.73 -1.07 9.08
CA ASP A 216 -13.69 -2.08 10.14
C ASP A 216 -12.72 -1.70 11.27
N TYR A 217 -11.61 -1.04 10.96
CA TYR A 217 -10.68 -0.57 12.00
C TYR A 217 -11.39 0.35 12.99
N TYR A 218 -12.05 1.40 12.51
CA TYR A 218 -12.73 2.35 13.39
C TYR A 218 -13.98 1.73 14.04
N ARG A 219 -14.68 0.80 13.38
CA ARG A 219 -15.88 0.16 13.95
C ARG A 219 -15.57 -0.88 15.00
N ARG A 220 -14.66 -1.81 14.72
CA ARG A 220 -14.44 -3.03 15.53
C ARG A 220 -13.18 -2.93 16.38
N VAL A 221 -12.08 -2.46 15.81
CA VAL A 221 -10.76 -2.47 16.45
C VAL A 221 -10.61 -1.30 17.42
N LYS A 222 -10.71 -0.06 16.92
CA LYS A 222 -10.64 1.16 17.74
C LYS A 222 -11.94 1.44 18.49
N ARG A 223 -13.09 0.99 17.95
CA ARG A 223 -14.44 1.25 18.48
C ARG A 223 -14.74 2.74 18.64
N ASP A 224 -14.45 3.49 17.58
CA ASP A 224 -14.69 4.93 17.46
C ASP A 224 -15.87 5.17 16.50
N PRO A 225 -17.10 5.24 17.00
CA PRO A 225 -18.30 5.35 16.17
C PRO A 225 -18.38 6.69 15.43
N ALA A 226 -17.76 7.75 15.95
CA ALA A 226 -17.77 9.05 15.28
C ALA A 226 -16.91 9.01 14.02
N THR A 227 -15.68 8.50 14.15
CA THR A 227 -14.77 8.37 13.00
C THR A 227 -15.27 7.33 12.00
N ALA A 228 -15.81 6.20 12.47
CA ALA A 228 -16.44 5.21 11.60
C ALA A 228 -17.56 5.79 10.72
N ARG A 229 -18.45 6.62 11.29
CA ARG A 229 -19.49 7.32 10.52
C ARG A 229 -18.92 8.30 9.51
N THR A 230 -17.80 8.94 9.81
CA THR A 230 -17.12 9.82 8.85
C THR A 230 -16.55 9.03 7.67
N VAL A 231 -15.89 7.89 7.93
CA VAL A 231 -15.42 6.99 6.87
C VAL A 231 -16.59 6.49 6.01
N GLU A 232 -17.65 5.99 6.64
CA GLU A 232 -18.84 5.47 5.95
C GLU A 232 -19.52 6.55 5.09
N ARG A 233 -19.70 7.77 5.61
CA ARG A 233 -20.25 8.89 4.82
C ARG A 233 -19.39 9.27 3.62
N ARG A 234 -18.06 9.20 3.75
CA ARG A 234 -17.16 9.50 2.61
C ARG A 234 -17.24 8.42 1.54
N LEU A 235 -17.25 7.15 1.95
CA LEU A 235 -17.45 6.03 1.01
C LEU A 235 -18.79 6.20 0.26
N LEU A 236 -19.88 6.53 0.96
CA LEU A 236 -21.21 6.67 0.38
C LEU A 236 -21.53 8.08 -0.17
N SER A 237 -20.54 8.96 -0.33
CA SER A 237 -20.76 10.37 -0.68
C SER A 237 -21.51 10.57 -2.02
N ASP A 238 -21.30 9.67 -2.97
CA ASP A 238 -21.96 9.61 -4.28
C ASP A 238 -22.83 8.34 -4.44
N LYS A 239 -23.09 7.63 -3.34
CA LYS A 239 -23.78 6.33 -3.28
C LYS A 239 -23.02 5.14 -3.91
N GLU A 240 -21.80 5.35 -4.39
CA GLU A 240 -20.96 4.34 -5.05
C GLU A 240 -19.69 4.08 -4.20
N PRO A 241 -19.74 3.20 -3.19
CA PRO A 241 -18.69 3.09 -2.17
C PRO A 241 -17.37 2.51 -2.64
N LEU A 242 -17.29 2.07 -3.90
CA LEU A 242 -16.09 1.53 -4.55
C LEU A 242 -15.58 2.44 -5.68
N VAL A 243 -16.20 3.60 -5.93
CA VAL A 243 -15.73 4.59 -6.92
C VAL A 243 -14.83 5.62 -6.23
N ASP A 244 -13.73 6.01 -6.88
CA ASP A 244 -12.83 7.09 -6.44
C ASP A 244 -12.40 7.04 -4.95
N LEU A 245 -12.00 5.87 -4.46
CA LEU A 245 -11.45 5.74 -3.10
C LEU A 245 -10.11 6.44 -2.99
N GLU A 246 -9.31 6.23 -4.03
CA GLU A 246 -8.05 6.84 -4.34
C GLU A 246 -8.23 8.16 -5.11
N PRO A 247 -7.25 9.07 -5.02
CA PRO A 247 -7.26 10.29 -5.84
C PRO A 247 -7.14 9.97 -7.32
N ARG A 248 -7.83 10.72 -8.18
CA ARG A 248 -7.82 10.50 -9.64
C ARG A 248 -6.43 10.61 -10.24
N ARG A 249 -5.57 11.49 -9.71
CA ARG A 249 -4.17 11.61 -10.13
C ARG A 249 -3.34 10.33 -10.06
N MET A 250 -3.79 9.29 -9.35
CA MET A 250 -3.16 7.97 -9.41
C MET A 250 -3.10 7.42 -10.84
N TRP A 251 -4.06 7.80 -11.70
CA TRP A 251 -4.25 7.29 -13.05
C TRP A 251 -3.78 8.26 -14.14
N ASN A 252 -3.00 9.29 -13.79
CA ASN A 252 -2.58 10.33 -14.75
C ASN A 252 -1.60 9.85 -15.84
N PHE A 253 -1.12 8.61 -15.74
CA PHE A 253 -0.28 7.96 -16.74
C PHE A 253 -1.10 7.29 -17.86
N GLU A 254 -2.41 7.11 -17.66
CA GLU A 254 -3.29 6.54 -18.67
C GLU A 254 -3.47 7.51 -19.85
N THR A 255 -3.50 6.97 -21.06
CA THR A 255 -3.51 7.79 -22.28
C THR A 255 -4.78 8.62 -22.47
N ASP A 256 -5.88 8.20 -21.86
CA ASP A 256 -7.20 8.85 -21.91
C ASP A 256 -7.54 9.61 -20.61
N PHE A 257 -6.56 9.83 -19.73
CA PHE A 257 -6.76 10.59 -18.50
C PHE A 257 -7.20 12.03 -18.78
N ASP A 258 -8.31 12.46 -18.20
CA ASP A 258 -8.78 13.85 -18.24
C ASP A 258 -7.92 14.74 -17.32
N PRO A 259 -7.15 15.71 -17.82
CA PRO A 259 -6.32 16.59 -17.00
C PRO A 259 -7.11 17.41 -15.96
N LEU A 260 -8.41 17.66 -16.20
CA LEU A 260 -9.27 18.35 -15.23
C LEU A 260 -9.47 17.53 -13.95
N GLU A 261 -9.33 16.20 -14.04
CA GLU A 261 -9.47 15.29 -12.91
C GLU A 261 -8.24 15.25 -12.00
N LEU A 262 -7.12 15.90 -12.37
CA LEU A 262 -5.84 15.80 -11.66
C LEU A 262 -5.94 16.17 -10.17
N GLN A 263 -6.78 17.15 -9.83
CA GLN A 263 -6.92 17.60 -8.44
C GLN A 263 -8.04 16.89 -7.68
N ARG A 264 -8.82 16.01 -8.33
CA ARG A 264 -9.92 15.32 -7.64
C ARG A 264 -9.35 14.38 -6.55
N PRO A 265 -9.68 14.63 -5.27
CA PRO A 265 -9.15 13.86 -4.15
C PRO A 265 -9.82 12.48 -4.05
N GLY A 266 -9.20 11.57 -3.29
CA GLY A 266 -9.82 10.30 -2.97
C GLY A 266 -10.85 10.42 -1.85
N LYS A 267 -11.80 9.49 -1.80
CA LYS A 267 -12.74 9.39 -0.67
C LYS A 267 -12.06 9.00 0.62
N VAL A 268 -11.14 8.04 0.60
CA VAL A 268 -10.55 7.50 1.84
C VAL A 268 -9.02 7.36 1.79
N LEU A 269 -8.44 7.51 0.60
CA LEU A 269 -7.01 7.35 0.38
C LEU A 269 -6.38 8.62 -0.19
N ARG A 270 -5.08 8.77 0.05
CA ARG A 270 -4.19 9.78 -0.53
C ARG A 270 -3.05 9.12 -1.30
N LEU A 271 -2.56 9.83 -2.30
CA LEU A 271 -1.38 9.45 -3.09
C LEU A 271 -0.13 10.04 -2.43
N ILE A 272 0.91 9.23 -2.30
CA ILE A 272 2.25 9.56 -1.84
C ILE A 272 3.17 9.40 -3.04
N ASP A 273 3.72 10.51 -3.53
CA ASP A 273 4.57 10.54 -4.73
C ASP A 273 6.05 10.31 -4.39
N SER A 274 6.88 10.15 -5.43
CA SER A 274 8.35 10.08 -5.34
C SER A 274 8.84 9.00 -4.37
N VAL A 275 8.15 7.86 -4.33
CA VAL A 275 8.52 6.71 -3.49
C VAL A 275 9.43 5.77 -4.26
N ALA A 276 10.60 5.48 -3.70
CA ALA A 276 11.54 4.53 -4.29
C ALA A 276 10.90 3.14 -4.47
N ALA A 277 11.25 2.46 -5.56
CA ALA A 277 10.55 1.25 -5.99
C ALA A 277 10.49 0.11 -4.97
N LYS A 278 11.53 -0.06 -4.13
CA LYS A 278 11.60 -1.09 -3.09
C LYS A 278 11.18 -0.58 -1.69
N ASN A 279 10.69 0.66 -1.60
CA ASN A 279 10.17 1.24 -0.37
C ASN A 279 8.64 1.08 -0.30
N PHE A 280 8.19 0.24 0.61
CA PHE A 280 6.80 -0.08 0.86
C PHE A 280 6.49 -0.12 2.36
N VAL A 281 5.29 0.32 2.74
CA VAL A 281 4.71 0.06 4.06
C VAL A 281 3.66 -0.98 3.94
N PRO A 282 3.57 -1.93 4.88
CA PRO A 282 2.40 -2.78 4.96
C PRO A 282 1.11 -1.91 4.92
N GLY A 283 0.19 -2.26 4.01
CA GLY A 283 -1.03 -1.51 3.72
C GLY A 283 -0.88 -0.38 2.70
N ASP A 284 0.27 -0.25 2.02
CA ASP A 284 0.36 0.55 0.80
C ASP A 284 -0.31 -0.16 -0.37
N TRP A 285 -1.02 0.59 -1.19
CA TRP A 285 -1.42 0.21 -2.53
C TRP A 285 -0.36 0.70 -3.53
N ALA A 286 0.23 -0.24 -4.26
CA ALA A 286 1.15 0.00 -5.35
C ALA A 286 0.54 -0.47 -6.69
N TYR A 287 1.10 0.04 -7.79
CA TYR A 287 0.72 -0.36 -9.13
C TYR A 287 1.95 -0.82 -9.89
N PHE A 288 1.84 -2.00 -10.51
CA PHE A 288 2.86 -2.58 -11.39
C PHE A 288 2.34 -2.51 -12.81
N LEU A 289 2.83 -1.56 -13.61
CA LEU A 289 2.37 -1.33 -14.98
C LEU A 289 2.83 -2.47 -15.90
N ASN A 290 1.93 -2.94 -16.76
CA ASN A 290 2.33 -3.79 -17.87
C ASN A 290 2.85 -2.93 -19.03
N THR A 291 4.16 -2.97 -19.26
CA THR A 291 4.81 -2.20 -20.34
C THR A 291 4.83 -2.93 -21.68
N ASP A 292 4.30 -4.15 -21.77
CA ASP A 292 4.18 -4.87 -23.04
C ASP A 292 3.00 -4.38 -23.86
N LEU A 293 3.27 -3.79 -25.04
CA LEU A 293 2.28 -3.15 -25.92
C LEU A 293 1.15 -4.07 -26.40
N ARG A 294 1.36 -5.39 -26.40
CA ARG A 294 0.36 -6.36 -26.85
C ARG A 294 -0.59 -6.71 -25.72
N THR A 295 -0.04 -7.01 -24.54
CA THR A 295 -0.81 -7.55 -23.44
C THR A 295 -1.37 -6.49 -22.52
N ASN A 296 -0.83 -5.26 -22.53
CA ASN A 296 -1.39 -4.14 -21.77
C ASN A 296 -2.73 -3.64 -22.32
N GLN A 297 -3.07 -3.96 -23.57
CA GLN A 297 -4.37 -3.66 -24.17
C GLN A 297 -5.45 -4.70 -23.82
N LYS A 298 -5.05 -5.81 -23.18
CA LYS A 298 -5.99 -6.86 -22.81
C LYS A 298 -6.64 -6.48 -21.48
N THR A 299 -7.98 -6.43 -21.49
CA THR A 299 -8.77 -6.09 -20.29
C THR A 299 -8.35 -6.91 -19.08
N GLY A 300 -7.94 -6.23 -18.02
CA GLY A 300 -7.47 -6.82 -16.78
C GLY A 300 -5.97 -7.15 -16.71
N TYR A 301 -5.21 -6.81 -17.75
CA TYR A 301 -3.76 -7.02 -17.84
C TYR A 301 -3.01 -5.72 -18.22
N GLU A 302 -3.65 -4.57 -18.03
CA GLU A 302 -3.07 -3.22 -18.18
C GLU A 302 -1.94 -3.02 -17.14
N GLY A 303 -2.11 -3.64 -15.97
CA GLY A 303 -1.17 -3.64 -14.86
C GLY A 303 -1.77 -4.37 -13.66
N SER A 304 -0.98 -4.47 -12.59
CA SER A 304 -1.38 -5.16 -11.36
C SER A 304 -1.50 -4.15 -10.22
N ASN A 305 -2.73 -3.98 -9.73
CA ASN A 305 -2.98 -3.35 -8.44
C ASN A 305 -2.55 -4.29 -7.33
N ALA A 306 -1.70 -3.84 -6.42
CA ALA A 306 -1.15 -4.69 -5.38
C ALA A 306 -1.11 -3.98 -4.02
N VAL A 307 -1.51 -4.69 -2.97
CA VAL A 307 -1.41 -4.28 -1.57
C VAL A 307 -0.20 -4.97 -0.96
N TYR A 308 0.73 -4.17 -0.42
CA TYR A 308 1.89 -4.73 0.27
C TYR A 308 1.49 -5.22 1.67
N LEU A 309 1.85 -6.47 2.00
CA LEU A 309 1.47 -7.18 3.22
C LEU A 309 2.59 -7.23 4.28
N GLY A 310 3.70 -6.52 4.05
CA GLY A 310 4.93 -6.73 4.82
C GLY A 310 5.65 -8.02 4.44
N ARG A 311 6.78 -8.32 5.09
CA ARG A 311 7.52 -9.59 4.96
C ARG A 311 7.91 -9.94 3.52
N ASN A 312 8.17 -8.93 2.69
CA ASN A 312 8.37 -9.09 1.24
C ASN A 312 7.18 -9.80 0.56
N ARG A 313 5.94 -9.48 0.92
CA ARG A 313 4.73 -10.08 0.34
C ARG A 313 3.78 -9.03 -0.19
N PHE A 314 3.21 -9.30 -1.35
CA PHE A 314 2.08 -8.62 -1.95
C PHE A 314 0.90 -9.58 -1.99
N ASP A 315 -0.30 -9.03 -2.02
CA ASP A 315 -1.50 -9.82 -2.09
C ASP A 315 -1.57 -10.72 -3.33
N ASP A 316 -2.46 -11.69 -3.21
CA ASP A 316 -2.95 -12.55 -4.27
C ASP A 316 -4.48 -12.66 -4.12
N TYR A 317 -5.20 -11.70 -4.71
CA TYR A 317 -6.67 -11.65 -4.64
C TYR A 317 -7.37 -12.95 -5.02
N TYR A 318 -6.73 -13.78 -5.85
CA TYR A 318 -7.34 -14.93 -6.53
C TYR A 318 -6.79 -16.28 -6.05
N ASN A 319 -5.83 -16.27 -5.13
CA ASN A 319 -5.10 -17.45 -4.68
C ASN A 319 -4.43 -18.24 -5.83
N ASP A 320 -3.86 -17.53 -6.81
CA ASP A 320 -3.12 -18.14 -7.93
C ASP A 320 -1.67 -18.50 -7.55
N ASN A 321 -1.16 -17.98 -6.42
CA ASN A 321 0.16 -18.21 -5.85
C ASN A 321 0.14 -18.46 -4.32
N ARG A 322 -0.84 -19.19 -3.79
CA ARG A 322 -0.92 -19.55 -2.35
C ARG A 322 -1.06 -18.33 -1.43
N HIS A 323 -1.93 -17.39 -1.81
CA HIS A 323 -2.35 -16.18 -1.08
C HIS A 323 -1.36 -15.01 -1.03
N TYR A 324 -0.15 -15.15 -1.57
CA TYR A 324 0.74 -13.99 -1.73
C TYR A 324 1.75 -14.17 -2.84
N TYR A 325 2.33 -13.07 -3.28
CA TYR A 325 3.51 -13.02 -4.13
C TYR A 325 4.64 -12.33 -3.39
N THR A 326 5.87 -12.83 -3.49
CA THR A 326 7.02 -11.99 -3.12
C THR A 326 7.20 -10.84 -4.11
N TYR A 327 7.98 -9.81 -3.77
CA TYR A 327 8.24 -8.69 -4.69
C TYR A 327 8.77 -9.16 -6.06
N GLN A 328 9.74 -10.07 -6.06
CA GLN A 328 10.25 -10.65 -7.31
C GLN A 328 9.19 -11.47 -8.04
N GLU A 329 8.37 -12.24 -7.34
CA GLU A 329 7.28 -12.98 -7.98
C GLU A 329 6.21 -12.07 -8.56
N LYS A 330 5.93 -10.91 -7.95
CA LYS A 330 5.00 -9.90 -8.47
C LYS A 330 5.55 -9.23 -9.74
N LEU A 331 6.85 -8.88 -9.75
CA LEU A 331 7.53 -8.41 -10.97
C LEU A 331 7.48 -9.47 -12.07
N ASN A 332 7.76 -10.72 -11.70
CA ASN A 332 7.71 -11.84 -12.62
C ASN A 332 6.28 -12.04 -13.17
N GLU A 333 5.26 -12.05 -12.32
CA GLU A 333 3.85 -12.17 -12.71
C GLU A 333 3.50 -11.19 -13.84
N VAL A 334 3.69 -9.89 -13.62
CA VAL A 334 3.37 -8.85 -14.61
C VAL A 334 4.24 -8.99 -15.87
N TYR A 335 5.53 -9.27 -15.71
CA TYR A 335 6.42 -9.44 -16.86
C TYR A 335 5.98 -10.61 -17.76
N GLN A 336 5.60 -11.74 -17.17
CA GLN A 336 5.29 -12.97 -17.90
C GLN A 336 3.97 -12.91 -18.69
N TRP A 337 3.14 -11.87 -18.50
CA TRP A 337 1.95 -11.66 -19.33
C TRP A 337 2.32 -11.57 -20.82
N ARG A 338 3.48 -11.00 -21.17
CA ARG A 338 4.01 -10.99 -22.55
C ARG A 338 4.19 -12.38 -23.16
N ASN A 339 4.34 -13.40 -22.32
CA ASN A 339 4.49 -14.81 -22.68
C ASN A 339 3.18 -15.60 -22.52
N ASP A 340 2.04 -14.91 -22.47
CA ASP A 340 0.68 -15.47 -22.31
C ASP A 340 0.51 -16.31 -21.03
N VAL A 341 1.22 -15.93 -19.95
CA VAL A 341 1.08 -16.48 -18.59
C VAL A 341 0.02 -15.69 -17.83
N PHE A 342 -1.26 -15.97 -18.08
CA PHE A 342 -2.37 -15.20 -17.50
C PHE A 342 -2.91 -15.77 -16.19
N SER A 343 -2.54 -17.00 -15.87
CA SER A 343 -2.60 -17.57 -14.52
C SER A 343 -1.28 -18.30 -14.28
N ARG A 344 -0.57 -17.95 -13.21
CA ARG A 344 0.67 -18.59 -12.79
C ARG A 344 0.48 -20.08 -12.58
N ARG A 345 -0.67 -20.51 -12.04
CA ARG A 345 -0.97 -21.94 -11.86
C ARG A 345 -1.25 -22.66 -13.18
N ARG A 346 -2.10 -22.10 -14.04
CA ARG A 346 -2.54 -22.74 -15.29
C ARG A 346 -1.48 -22.70 -16.38
N ASP A 347 -0.78 -21.57 -16.50
CA ASP A 347 0.10 -21.25 -17.61
C ASP A 347 1.60 -21.40 -17.23
N PHE A 348 1.90 -22.07 -16.12
CA PHE A 348 3.27 -22.16 -15.55
C PHE A 348 4.33 -22.62 -16.56
N ALA A 349 3.95 -23.51 -17.49
CA ALA A 349 4.85 -24.07 -18.49
C ALA A 349 5.32 -23.05 -19.54
N LYS A 350 4.64 -21.89 -19.67
CA LYS A 350 5.02 -20.82 -20.60
C LYS A 350 6.02 -19.82 -19.98
N MET A 351 6.20 -19.86 -18.65
CA MET A 351 7.06 -18.92 -17.94
C MET A 351 8.51 -19.01 -18.41
N GLN A 352 9.10 -17.85 -18.71
CA GLN A 352 10.51 -17.72 -19.04
C GLN A 352 11.30 -17.29 -17.80
N PRO A 353 12.50 -17.85 -17.55
CA PRO A 353 13.31 -17.44 -16.41
C PRO A 353 13.78 -15.98 -16.54
N LEU A 354 13.85 -15.28 -15.40
CA LEU A 354 14.41 -13.93 -15.30
C LEU A 354 15.75 -13.98 -14.55
N THR A 355 16.71 -13.19 -15.00
CA THR A 355 18.00 -13.03 -14.32
C THR A 355 17.91 -12.02 -13.18
N ALA A 356 18.93 -11.95 -12.32
CA ALA A 356 19.01 -10.92 -11.29
C ALA A 356 19.01 -9.49 -11.90
N GLN A 357 19.68 -9.30 -13.04
CA GLN A 357 19.71 -8.02 -13.75
C GLN A 357 18.33 -7.65 -14.30
N ASP A 358 17.54 -8.64 -14.74
CA ASP A 358 16.15 -8.38 -15.12
C ASP A 358 15.33 -7.88 -13.94
N TYR A 359 15.46 -8.48 -12.76
CA TYR A 359 14.73 -8.01 -11.58
C TYR A 359 15.13 -6.60 -11.16
N GLU A 360 16.41 -6.22 -11.28
CA GLU A 360 16.83 -4.84 -11.01
C GLU A 360 16.24 -3.87 -12.03
N ARG A 361 16.27 -4.20 -13.34
CA ARG A 361 15.65 -3.38 -14.38
C ARG A 361 14.14 -3.25 -14.20
N LEU A 362 13.44 -4.36 -13.98
CA LEU A 362 11.98 -4.37 -13.81
C LEU A 362 11.53 -3.66 -12.52
N SER A 363 12.43 -3.52 -11.54
CA SER A 363 12.16 -2.73 -10.35
C SER A 363 12.16 -1.22 -10.60
N ALA A 364 12.70 -0.72 -11.71
CA ALA A 364 12.68 0.71 -11.99
C ALA A 364 11.25 1.23 -12.26
N THR A 365 11.10 2.55 -12.38
CA THR A 365 9.82 3.11 -12.84
C THR A 365 9.60 2.85 -14.33
N PRO A 366 8.36 2.92 -14.83
CA PRO A 366 8.11 2.73 -16.26
C PRO A 366 8.90 3.68 -17.17
N GLU A 367 9.13 4.91 -16.75
CA GLU A 367 9.94 5.90 -17.48
C GLU A 367 11.40 5.45 -17.63
N ASP A 368 11.89 4.68 -16.65
CA ASP A 368 13.24 4.08 -16.63
C ASP A 368 13.25 2.62 -17.16
N GLY A 369 12.18 2.18 -17.82
CA GLY A 369 12.07 0.85 -18.44
C GLY A 369 11.76 -0.30 -17.47
N GLY A 370 11.32 0.03 -16.25
CA GLY A 370 10.81 -0.92 -15.27
C GLY A 370 9.28 -1.03 -15.28
N LEU A 371 8.71 -1.56 -14.19
CA LEU A 371 7.28 -1.82 -14.05
C LEU A 371 6.64 -1.10 -12.86
N VAL A 372 7.42 -0.59 -11.91
CA VAL A 372 6.88 -0.18 -10.60
C VAL A 372 6.59 1.31 -10.58
N MET A 373 5.34 1.70 -10.40
CA MET A 373 5.01 3.13 -10.30
C MET A 373 5.73 3.79 -9.13
N GLY A 374 6.20 5.03 -9.33
CA GLY A 374 6.89 5.84 -8.33
C GLY A 374 6.00 6.42 -7.22
N PHE A 375 4.76 5.93 -7.08
CA PHE A 375 3.81 6.39 -6.07
C PHE A 375 3.29 5.23 -5.21
N ARG A 376 2.76 5.55 -4.03
CA ARG A 376 1.96 4.64 -3.19
C ARG A 376 0.65 5.32 -2.82
N VAL A 377 -0.41 4.55 -2.67
CA VAL A 377 -1.68 5.03 -2.13
C VAL A 377 -1.88 4.49 -0.72
N ALA A 378 -2.33 5.35 0.20
CA ALA A 378 -2.48 5.03 1.61
C ALA A 378 -3.67 5.74 2.25
N PRO A 379 -4.20 5.24 3.38
CA PRO A 379 -5.32 5.88 4.09
C PRO A 379 -5.00 7.30 4.59
N TYR A 380 -6.01 8.17 4.59
CA TYR A 380 -6.01 9.42 5.33
C TYR A 380 -5.89 9.20 6.86
N LEU A 381 -5.49 10.23 7.58
CA LEU A 381 -5.42 10.30 9.05
C LEU A 381 -6.79 10.70 9.62
N PHE A 382 -7.78 9.82 9.47
CA PHE A 382 -9.15 10.07 9.91
C PHE A 382 -9.24 10.46 11.38
N GLY A 383 -9.89 11.60 11.64
CA GLY A 383 -10.03 12.18 12.98
C GLY A 383 -8.90 13.16 13.36
N TYR A 384 -7.84 13.24 12.55
CA TYR A 384 -6.63 14.02 12.85
C TYR A 384 -6.22 14.99 11.75
N GLU A 385 -6.79 14.90 10.56
CA GLU A 385 -6.55 15.88 9.50
C GLU A 385 -7.87 16.40 8.91
N ASP A 386 -7.82 17.61 8.36
CA ASP A 386 -8.94 18.14 7.61
C ASP A 386 -8.99 17.39 6.27
N LEU A 387 -10.09 16.66 6.06
CA LEU A 387 -10.26 15.83 4.87
C LEU A 387 -10.65 16.70 3.69
N PRO A 388 -10.14 16.40 2.47
CA PRO A 388 -10.45 17.22 1.31
C PRO A 388 -11.94 17.15 0.96
N ASP A 389 -12.46 18.27 0.46
CA ASP A 389 -13.84 18.36 -0.03
C ASP A 389 -14.01 17.49 -1.27
N LEU A 390 -15.02 16.63 -1.25
CA LEU A 390 -15.36 15.73 -2.36
C LEU A 390 -16.27 16.40 -3.40
N THR A 391 -16.85 17.56 -3.07
CA THR A 391 -17.77 18.31 -3.93
C THR A 391 -17.09 19.43 -4.72
N ALA A 392 -15.86 19.78 -4.36
CA ALA A 392 -15.08 20.78 -5.06
C ALA A 392 -14.79 20.29 -6.50
N GLN A 393 -15.47 20.90 -7.46
CA GLN A 393 -15.09 20.81 -8.88
C GLN A 393 -13.70 21.44 -9.06
N PRO A 394 -12.91 20.99 -10.05
CA PRO A 394 -11.67 21.67 -10.41
C PRO A 394 -12.00 23.13 -10.72
N THR A 395 -11.33 24.07 -10.05
CA THR A 395 -11.41 25.48 -10.43
C THR A 395 -10.66 25.64 -11.75
N ASP A 396 -11.37 26.14 -12.78
CA ASP A 396 -10.85 26.47 -14.12
C ASP A 396 -9.53 27.26 -14.11
#